data_AF-A0A961M0Y6-F1
#
_entry.id   AF-A0A961M0Y6-F1
#
_cell.length_a   1.000
_cell.length_b   1.000
_cell.length_c   1.000
_cell.angle_alpha   90.00
_cell.angle_beta   90.00
_cell.angle_gamma   90.00
#
_symmetry.space_group_name_H-M   'P 1'
#
loop_
_entity.id
_entity.type
_entity.pdbx_description
1 polymer ?
#
loop_
_entity_poly.entity_id
_entity_poly.type
_entity_poly.pdbx_seq_one_letter_code
_entity_poly.pdbx_strand_id
1 'polypeptide(L)' 'NLIGVFGTPNDRRALVRLSTGRVVRVQVGDRLDGGQVAAIGENEVRYVKNGRNEVLRIGG' A
#
# COMPACT_ATOMS: atom_id res chain seq x y z
N ASN A 1 0.94 3.12 7.69
CA ASN A 1 2.24 2.50 8.01
C ASN A 1 2.59 1.45 6.97
N LEU A 2 3.59 1.71 6.12
CA LEU A 2 4.12 0.71 5.19
C LEU A 2 5.27 -0.04 5.88
N ILE A 3 5.17 -1.36 5.94
CA ILE A 3 6.19 -2.22 6.55
C ILE A 3 7.31 -2.52 5.56
N GLY A 4 6.94 -2.79 4.30
CA GLY A 4 7.92 -3.08 3.25
C GLY A 4 7.26 -3.40 1.91
N VAL A 5 8.08 -3.37 0.86
CA VAL A 5 7.73 -3.72 -0.51
C VAL A 5 8.63 -4.87 -0.97
N PHE A 6 8.08 -5.80 -1.73
CA PHE A 6 8.79 -6.97 -2.25
C PHE A 6 8.22 -7.40 -3.61
N GLY A 7 8.90 -8.32 -4.28
CA GLY A 7 8.54 -8.80 -5.62
C GLY A 7 9.32 -8.11 -6.74
N THR A 8 8.98 -8.45 -7.98
CA THR A 8 9.59 -7.87 -9.18
C THR A 8 8.89 -6.57 -9.56
N PRO A 9 9.49 -5.67 -10.37
CA PRO A 9 8.84 -4.43 -10.82
C PRO A 9 7.43 -4.62 -11.42
N ASN A 10 7.18 -5.76 -12.06
CA ASN A 10 5.90 -6.09 -12.70
C ASN A 10 4.93 -6.88 -11.78
N ASP A 11 5.38 -7.37 -10.62
CA ASP A 11 4.56 -8.05 -9.60
C ASP A 11 4.99 -7.56 -8.20
N ARG A 12 4.99 -6.23 -8.02
CA ARG A 12 5.30 -5.62 -6.73
C ARG A 12 4.13 -5.81 -5.77
N ARG A 13 4.47 -6.14 -4.53
CA ARG A 13 3.53 -6.30 -3.44
C ARG A 13 4.03 -5.56 -2.21
N ALA A 14 3.11 -5.13 -1.37
CA ALA A 14 3.42 -4.37 -0.17
C ALA A 14 2.79 -5.00 1.06
N LEU A 15 3.48 -4.90 2.20
CA LEU A 15 2.93 -5.17 3.52
C LEU A 15 2.57 -3.87 4.20
N VAL A 16 1.29 -3.69 4.50
CA VAL A 16 0.77 -2.48 5.14
C VAL A 16 0.21 -2.84 6.51
N ARG A 17 0.59 -2.06 7.53
CA ARG A 17 -0.06 -2.10 8.85
C ARG A 17 -1.20 -1.09 8.87
N LEU A 18 -2.41 -1.61 9.05
CA LEU A 18 -3.62 -0.81 9.25
C LEU A 18 -3.62 -0.19 10.65
N SER A 19 -4.43 0.86 10.85
CA SER A 19 -4.60 1.52 12.14
C SER A 19 -5.13 0.58 13.24
N THR A 20 -5.81 -0.50 12.85
CA THR A 20 -6.25 -1.58 13.75
C THR A 20 -5.12 -2.48 14.23
N GLY A 21 -3.88 -2.28 13.74
CA GLY A 21 -2.72 -3.13 14.01
C GLY A 21 -2.60 -4.32 13.07
N ARG A 22 -3.63 -4.66 12.30
CA ARG A 22 -3.62 -5.75 11.32
C ARG A 22 -2.61 -5.48 10.21
N VAL A 23 -1.83 -6.50 9.86
CA VAL A 23 -0.95 -6.47 8.70
C VAL A 23 -1.66 -7.12 7.52
N VAL A 24 -1.68 -6.43 6.38
CA VAL A 24 -2.26 -6.91 5.14
C VAL A 24 -1.22 -6.85 4.03
N ARG A 25 -1.28 -7.84 3.14
CA ARG A 25 -0.53 -7.85 1.89
C ARG A 25 -1.44 -7.29 0.80
N VAL A 26 -0.91 -6.38 -0.01
CA VAL A 26 -1.65 -5.77 -1.12
C VAL A 26 -0.82 -5.71 -2.39
N GLN A 27 -1.49 -5.76 -3.53
CA GLN A 27 -0.98 -5.48 -4.86
C GLN A 27 -1.77 -4.33 -5.52
N VAL A 28 -1.37 -3.88 -6.70
CA VAL A 28 -2.14 -2.88 -7.47
C VAL A 28 -3.54 -3.41 -7.77
N GLY A 29 -4.55 -2.60 -7.50
CA GLY A 29 -5.97 -2.95 -7.64
C GLY A 29 -6.63 -3.48 -6.37
N ASP A 30 -5.86 -3.93 -5.37
CA ASP A 30 -6.43 -4.40 -4.09
C ASP A 30 -7.06 -3.26 -3.29
N ARG A 31 -7.96 -3.61 -2.37
CA ARG A 31 -8.53 -2.67 -1.42
C ARG A 31 -7.64 -2.49 -0.20
N LEU A 32 -7.43 -1.24 0.19
CA LEU A 32 -6.65 -0.85 1.36
C LEU A 32 -7.34 0.31 2.08
N ASP A 33 -7.68 0.12 3.37
CA ASP A 33 -8.26 1.17 4.21
C ASP A 33 -9.50 1.87 3.61
N GLY A 34 -10.34 1.11 2.90
CA GLY A 34 -11.52 1.63 2.20
C GLY A 34 -11.22 2.33 0.87
N GLY A 35 -9.95 2.42 0.48
CA GLY A 35 -9.51 2.87 -0.84
C GLY A 35 -9.03 1.72 -1.73
N GLN A 36 -8.50 2.06 -2.90
CA GLN A 36 -7.91 1.12 -3.86
C GLN A 36 -6.44 1.46 -4.12
N VAL A 37 -5.57 0.44 -4.10
CA VAL A 37 -4.15 0.61 -4.41
C VAL A 37 -3.97 0.96 -5.88
N ALA A 38 -3.38 2.13 -6.14
CA ALA A 38 -3.13 2.63 -7.48
C ALA A 38 -1.71 2.29 -7.98
N ALA A 39 -0.71 2.31 -7.09
CA ALA A 39 0.67 2.00 -7.43
C ALA A 39 1.48 1.55 -6.22
N ILE A 40 2.51 0.73 -6.47
CA ILE A 40 3.48 0.29 -5.45
C ILE A 40 4.89 0.64 -5.95
N GLY A 41 5.50 1.63 -5.31
CA GLY A 41 6.88 2.06 -5.52
C GLY A 41 7.86 1.21 -4.73
N GLU A 42 9.14 1.59 -4.69
CA GLU A 42 10.18 0.82 -3.96
C GLU A 42 10.05 0.93 -2.45
N ASN A 43 9.55 2.08 -1.98
CA ASN A 43 9.42 2.42 -0.56
C ASN A 43 8.10 3.13 -0.25
N GLU A 44 7.14 3.08 -1.19
CA GLU A 44 5.84 3.73 -1.02
C GLU A 44 4.68 2.96 -1.65
N VAL A 45 3.49 3.13 -1.10
CA VAL A 45 2.22 2.65 -1.67
C VAL A 45 1.32 3.86 -1.87
N ARG A 46 0.81 4.03 -3.09
CA ARG A 46 -0.19 5.05 -3.42
C ARG A 46 -1.55 4.39 -3.54
N TYR A 47 -2.54 4.95 -2.87
CA TYR A 47 -3.91 4.43 -2.92
C TYR A 47 -4.91 5.58 -2.98
N VAL A 48 -6.03 5.36 -3.66
CA VAL A 48 -7.10 6.34 -3.79
C VAL A 48 -8.18 6.02 -2.78
N LYS A 49 -8.44 6.94 -1.86
CA LYS A 49 -9.48 6.81 -0.83
C LYS A 49 -10.38 8.04 -0.88
N ASN A 50 -11.69 7.81 -1.04
CA ASN A 50 -12.68 8.88 -1.13
C ASN A 50 -12.32 9.97 -2.18
N GLY A 51 -11.75 9.56 -3.32
CA GLY A 51 -11.31 10.47 -4.39
C GLY A 51 -10.00 11.21 -4.13
N ARG A 52 -9.31 10.95 -3.00
CA ARG A 52 -8.02 11.56 -2.66
C ARG A 52 -6.89 10.55 -2.83
N ASN A 53 -5.75 11.03 -3.31
CA ASN A 53 -4.53 10.25 -3.40
C ASN A 53 -3.79 10.28 -2.07
N GLU A 54 -3.72 9.14 -1.42
CA GLU A 54 -3.02 8.93 -0.15
C GLU A 54 -1.72 8.16 -0.42
N VAL A 55 -0.66 8.47 0.34
CA VAL A 55 0.66 7.85 0.18
C VAL A 55 1.14 7.28 1.51
N LEU A 56 1.49 6.00 1.53
CA LEU A 56 2.14 5.34 2.67
C LEU A 56 3.62 5.16 2.36
N ARG A 57 4.49 5.50 3.31
CA ARG A 57 5.94 5.37 3.19
C ARG A 57 6.50 4.45 4.29
N ILE A 58 7.62 3.80 4.00
CA ILE A 58 8.35 3.02 5.01
C ILE A 58 8.86 3.97 6.08
N GLY A 59 8.55 3.69 7.35
CA GLY A 59 9.06 4.45 8.51
C GLY A 59 8.43 5.83 8.74
N GLY A 60 7.24 6.08 8.20
CA GLY A 60 6.45 7.28 8.48
C GLY A 60 5.88 7.35 9.88
#